data_AF-A0A1Q5T2F7-F1
#
_entry.id   AF-A0A1Q5T2F7-F1
#
_cell.length_a   1.000
_cell.length_b   1.000
_cell.length_c   1.000
_cell.angle_alpha   90.00
_cell.angle_beta   90.00
_cell.angle_gamma   90.00
#
_symmetry.space_group_name_H-M   'P 1'
#
loop_
_entity.id
_entity.type
_entity.pdbx_description
1 polymer ?
#
loop_
_entity_poly.entity_id
_entity_poly.type
_entity_poly.pdbx_seq_one_letter_code
_entity_poly.pdbx_strand_id
1 'polypeptide(L)'
;MHVSCFQNIVLLGLFLYHSQPSPAQETPPSLCATGVHAILMRGQGPGDHLNVMVSVQNLVLQMIPGSSCVALPYNHGTDDHRAAASNGSYMMQDYIRSYAASCPDSKIFVHGYSLMYPRIHPEWCDPFAASIRSYCDEGDMECCLRFPPPTNPAHWLYIFRYNMDVIQFVQKRLNATRS
;
A
#
# COMPACT_ATOMS: atom_id res chain seq x y z
N MET A 1 -41.71 27.40 46.27
CA MET A 1 -41.56 27.16 44.82
C MET A 1 -40.08 27.27 44.50
N HIS A 2 -39.38 26.15 44.37
CA HIS A 2 -37.95 26.12 44.04
C HIS A 2 -37.78 25.35 42.73
N VAL A 3 -37.18 26.03 41.75
CA VAL A 3 -36.77 25.49 40.45
C VAL A 3 -35.42 24.79 40.66
N SER A 4 -35.29 23.54 40.23
CA SER A 4 -33.99 22.89 40.04
C SER A 4 -33.89 22.33 38.62
N CYS A 5 -32.91 22.88 37.91
CA CYS A 5 -32.48 22.56 36.56
C CYS A 5 -31.80 21.18 36.55
N PHE A 6 -32.30 20.22 35.78
CA PHE A 6 -31.58 18.98 35.48
C PHE A 6 -30.55 19.27 34.38
N GLN A 7 -29.29 19.34 34.77
CA GLN A 7 -28.14 19.33 33.86
C GLN A 7 -28.03 17.95 33.21
N ASN A 8 -28.37 17.87 31.92
CA ASN A 8 -28.00 16.75 31.08
C ASN A 8 -26.47 16.75 30.89
N ILE A 9 -25.78 15.86 31.60
CA ILE A 9 -24.37 15.56 31.37
C ILE A 9 -24.30 14.78 30.06
N VAL A 10 -23.89 15.48 28.99
CA VAL A 10 -23.44 14.82 27.75
C VAL A 10 -22.10 14.17 28.07
N LEU A 11 -22.11 12.85 28.26
CA LEU A 11 -20.90 12.03 28.26
C LEU A 11 -20.31 12.08 26.84
N LEU A 12 -19.32 12.96 26.66
CA LEU A 12 -18.39 12.88 25.54
C LEU A 12 -17.64 11.54 25.65
N GLY A 13 -18.14 10.51 24.97
CA GLY A 13 -17.38 9.29 24.76
C GLY A 13 -16.15 9.63 23.92
N LEU A 14 -14.97 9.65 24.55
CA LEU A 14 -13.71 9.55 23.79
C LEU A 14 -13.75 8.21 23.06
N PHE A 15 -14.03 8.25 21.75
CA PHE A 15 -13.65 7.16 20.86
C PHE A 15 -12.12 7.10 20.88
N LEU A 16 -11.58 6.21 21.71
CA LEU A 16 -10.21 5.73 21.56
C LEU A 16 -10.17 4.99 20.22
N TYR A 17 -9.77 5.70 19.16
CA TYR A 17 -9.27 5.08 17.95
C TYR A 17 -8.15 4.13 18.39
N HIS A 18 -8.46 2.85 18.49
CA HIS A 18 -7.45 1.81 18.66
C HIS A 18 -6.68 1.79 17.35
N SER A 19 -5.58 2.53 17.30
CA SER A 19 -4.49 2.27 16.36
C SER A 19 -4.08 0.83 16.61
N GLN A 20 -4.61 -0.11 15.81
CA GLN A 20 -4.15 -1.49 15.83
C GLN A 20 -2.64 -1.39 15.55
N PRO A 21 -1.76 -1.81 16.48
CA PRO A 21 -0.34 -1.82 16.21
C PRO A 21 -0.13 -2.67 14.96
N SER A 22 0.49 -2.07 13.94
CA SER A 22 0.96 -2.80 12.75
C SER A 22 1.76 -4.00 13.25
N PRO A 23 1.44 -5.25 12.86
CA PRO A 23 2.31 -6.37 13.15
C PRO A 23 3.60 -6.19 12.32
N ALA A 24 4.55 -5.44 12.85
CA ALA A 24 5.89 -5.37 12.28
C ALA A 24 6.46 -6.79 12.30
N GLN A 25 6.68 -7.35 11.11
CA GLN A 25 7.14 -8.72 10.97
C GLN A 25 8.67 -8.72 10.95
N GLU A 26 9.28 -8.86 12.12
CA GLU A 26 10.72 -9.11 12.20
C GLU A 26 11.07 -10.35 11.35
N THR A 27 12.09 -10.21 10.50
CA THR A 27 12.51 -11.27 9.60
C THR A 27 13.87 -11.80 10.06
N PRO A 28 14.01 -13.10 10.38
CA PRO A 28 15.31 -13.69 10.66
C PRO A 28 16.28 -13.46 9.49
N PRO A 29 17.58 -13.19 9.74
CA PRO A 29 18.55 -12.95 8.66
C PRO A 29 18.61 -14.05 7.60
N SER A 30 18.39 -15.31 7.98
CA SER A 30 18.35 -16.46 7.06
C SER A 30 17.17 -16.45 6.08
N LEU A 31 16.15 -15.64 6.34
CA LEU A 31 14.95 -15.47 5.52
C LEU A 31 14.94 -14.15 4.74
N CYS A 32 16.01 -13.37 4.82
CA CYS A 32 16.15 -12.14 4.02
C CYS A 32 16.15 -12.46 2.52
N ALA A 33 15.42 -11.65 1.75
CA ALA A 33 15.33 -11.83 0.30
C ALA A 33 16.67 -11.47 -0.36
N THR A 34 17.14 -12.34 -1.24
CA THR A 34 18.32 -12.10 -2.09
C THR A 34 17.94 -11.49 -3.45
N GLY A 35 16.66 -11.56 -3.81
CA GLY A 35 16.01 -10.81 -4.89
C GLY A 35 15.42 -9.52 -4.34
N VAL A 36 14.09 -9.46 -4.22
CA VAL A 36 13.37 -8.38 -3.53
C VAL A 36 12.45 -8.91 -2.44
N HIS A 37 12.27 -8.11 -1.39
CA HIS A 37 11.12 -8.24 -0.50
C HIS A 37 10.00 -7.32 -1.01
N ALA A 38 8.96 -7.91 -1.55
CA ALA A 38 7.81 -7.18 -2.08
C ALA A 38 6.79 -6.91 -0.97
N ILE A 39 6.43 -5.64 -0.78
CA ILE A 39 5.34 -5.20 0.09
C ILE A 39 4.18 -4.77 -0.82
N LEU A 40 3.08 -5.53 -0.75
CA LEU A 40 1.93 -5.42 -1.64
C LEU A 40 0.73 -4.81 -0.90
N MET A 41 0.11 -3.82 -1.52
CA MET A 41 -0.98 -3.04 -0.93
C MET A 41 -2.11 -2.92 -1.94
N ARG A 42 -3.22 -3.62 -1.68
CA ARG A 42 -4.36 -3.71 -2.60
C ARG A 42 -5.21 -2.42 -2.63
N GLY A 43 -6.28 -2.41 -3.44
CA GLY A 43 -7.31 -1.37 -3.44
C GLY A 43 -8.49 -1.71 -2.52
N GLN A 44 -9.57 -0.93 -2.59
CA GLN A 44 -10.78 -1.21 -1.81
C GLN A 44 -11.49 -2.47 -2.32
N GLY A 45 -12.21 -3.16 -1.44
CA GLY A 45 -13.17 -4.21 -1.83
C GLY A 45 -13.08 -5.44 -0.93
N PRO A 46 -13.93 -6.45 -1.17
CA PRO A 46 -13.92 -7.69 -0.39
C PRO A 46 -12.70 -8.56 -0.73
N GLY A 47 -12.46 -9.59 0.08
CA GLY A 47 -11.41 -10.59 -0.12
C GLY A 47 -10.23 -10.46 0.85
N ASP A 48 -9.19 -11.24 0.59
CA ASP A 48 -7.96 -11.24 1.40
C ASP A 48 -7.07 -10.00 1.14
N HIS A 49 -5.93 -9.94 1.81
CA HIS A 49 -5.00 -8.80 1.72
C HIS A 49 -4.28 -8.70 0.35
N LEU A 50 -4.28 -9.75 -0.47
CA LEU A 50 -3.68 -9.76 -1.81
C LEU A 50 -4.72 -9.41 -2.87
N ASN A 51 -5.87 -10.09 -2.89
CA ASN A 51 -6.89 -9.98 -3.93
C ASN A 51 -6.21 -10.07 -5.33
N VAL A 52 -6.53 -9.17 -6.27
CA VAL A 52 -5.96 -9.12 -7.63
C VAL A 52 -4.42 -9.03 -7.65
N MET A 53 -3.80 -8.59 -6.54
CA MET A 53 -2.34 -8.46 -6.41
C MET A 53 -1.62 -9.82 -6.37
N VAL A 54 -2.35 -10.93 -6.19
CA VAL A 54 -1.78 -12.29 -6.29
C VAL A 54 -1.06 -12.52 -7.63
N SER A 55 -1.53 -11.85 -8.68
CA SER A 55 -0.89 -11.90 -10.00
C SER A 55 0.52 -11.27 -9.99
N VAL A 56 0.69 -10.11 -9.36
CA VAL A 56 2.00 -9.46 -9.19
C VAL A 56 2.90 -10.30 -8.29
N GLN A 57 2.37 -10.81 -7.17
CA GLN A 57 3.11 -11.71 -6.28
C GLN A 57 3.67 -12.91 -7.05
N ASN A 58 2.82 -13.60 -7.81
CA ASN A 58 3.24 -14.77 -8.58
C ASN A 58 4.35 -14.43 -9.56
N LEU A 59 4.24 -13.30 -10.26
CA LEU A 59 5.29 -12.87 -11.19
C LEU A 59 6.58 -12.47 -10.49
N VAL A 60 6.53 -11.79 -9.34
CA VAL A 60 7.74 -11.48 -8.54
C VAL A 60 8.45 -12.77 -8.14
N LEU A 61 7.71 -13.72 -7.56
CA LEU A 61 8.27 -14.98 -7.09
C LEU A 61 8.81 -15.85 -8.24
N GLN A 62 8.17 -15.82 -9.40
CA GLN A 62 8.60 -16.60 -10.58
C GLN A 62 9.76 -15.97 -11.33
N MET A 63 9.77 -14.65 -11.49
CA MET A 63 10.67 -13.95 -12.41
C MET A 63 11.85 -13.26 -11.72
N ILE A 64 11.82 -13.14 -10.39
CA ILE A 64 12.90 -12.52 -9.61
C ILE A 64 13.33 -13.53 -8.54
N PRO A 65 14.27 -14.45 -8.87
CA PRO A 65 14.72 -15.48 -7.93
C PRO A 65 15.22 -14.90 -6.61
N GLY A 66 14.94 -15.61 -5.52
CA GLY A 66 15.32 -15.18 -4.17
C GLY A 66 14.43 -14.09 -3.57
N SER A 67 13.30 -13.78 -4.21
CA SER A 67 12.34 -12.80 -3.71
C SER A 67 11.38 -13.40 -2.68
N SER A 68 10.85 -12.55 -1.81
CA SER A 68 9.73 -12.83 -0.92
C SER A 68 8.64 -11.78 -1.10
N CYS A 69 7.43 -12.06 -0.62
CA CYS A 69 6.30 -11.13 -0.72
C CYS A 69 5.49 -11.14 0.57
N VAL A 70 4.96 -9.97 0.95
CA VAL A 70 3.99 -9.80 2.02
C VAL A 70 2.90 -8.84 1.56
N ALA A 71 1.65 -9.11 1.93
CA ALA A 71 0.54 -8.20 1.72
C ALA A 71 0.20 -7.48 3.02
N LEU A 72 0.00 -6.16 2.96
CA LEU A 72 -0.27 -5.39 4.18
C LEU A 72 -1.69 -5.65 4.70
N PRO A 73 -1.86 -6.04 5.97
CA PRO A 73 -3.15 -6.31 6.56
C PRO A 73 -3.86 -5.04 7.06
N TYR A 74 -3.81 -3.95 6.28
CA TYR A 74 -4.53 -2.72 6.63
C TYR A 74 -6.03 -2.84 6.36
N ASN A 75 -6.84 -1.99 6.98
CA ASN A 75 -8.29 -1.99 6.81
C ASN A 75 -8.69 -1.44 5.44
N HIS A 76 -8.56 -2.27 4.40
CA HIS A 76 -8.88 -1.97 3.00
C HIS A 76 -10.37 -2.08 2.67
N GLY A 77 -11.20 -2.58 3.60
CA GLY A 77 -12.64 -2.77 3.41
C GLY A 77 -13.51 -1.62 3.93
N THR A 78 -12.95 -0.63 4.62
CA THR A 78 -13.70 0.51 5.16
C THR A 78 -14.19 1.47 4.07
N ASP A 79 -15.34 2.10 4.30
CA ASP A 79 -15.88 3.16 3.43
C ASP A 79 -15.10 4.48 3.56
N ASP A 80 -14.40 4.68 4.68
CA ASP A 80 -13.49 5.83 4.83
C ASP A 80 -12.15 5.56 4.15
N HIS A 81 -12.07 5.86 2.86
CA HIS A 81 -10.87 5.67 2.04
C HIS A 81 -9.67 6.48 2.54
N ARG A 82 -9.90 7.64 3.16
CA ARG A 82 -8.81 8.45 3.72
C ARG A 82 -8.22 7.78 4.95
N ALA A 83 -9.07 7.27 5.84
CA ALA A 83 -8.60 6.49 6.98
C ALA A 83 -7.88 5.20 6.53
N ALA A 84 -8.41 4.50 5.51
CA ALA A 84 -7.76 3.33 4.94
C ALA A 84 -6.35 3.66 4.40
N ALA A 85 -6.24 4.69 3.58
CA ALA A 85 -4.98 5.12 2.96
C ALA A 85 -3.97 5.59 4.01
N SER A 86 -4.42 6.38 5.00
CA SER A 86 -3.59 6.85 6.11
C SER A 86 -3.04 5.67 6.92
N ASN A 87 -3.91 4.78 7.40
CA ASN A 87 -3.52 3.62 8.20
C ASN A 87 -2.60 2.67 7.40
N GLY A 88 -2.91 2.42 6.14
CA GLY A 88 -2.06 1.61 5.26
C GLY A 88 -0.69 2.27 4.99
N SER A 89 -0.63 3.60 4.91
CA SER A 89 0.64 4.34 4.77
C SER A 89 1.50 4.26 6.03
N TYR A 90 0.90 4.35 7.22
CA TYR A 90 1.61 4.14 8.48
C TYR A 90 2.13 2.70 8.58
N MET A 91 1.27 1.72 8.31
CA MET A 91 1.65 0.31 8.33
C MET A 91 2.78 0.00 7.35
N MET A 92 2.73 0.56 6.15
CA MET A 92 3.80 0.41 5.16
C MET A 92 5.14 0.94 5.68
N GLN A 93 5.14 2.13 6.29
CA GLN A 93 6.35 2.70 6.86
C GLN A 93 6.93 1.79 7.94
N ASP A 94 6.09 1.23 8.80
CA ASP A 94 6.52 0.31 9.85
C ASP A 94 7.12 -0.99 9.27
N TYR A 95 6.47 -1.56 8.25
CA TYR A 95 6.97 -2.76 7.57
C TYR A 95 8.31 -2.50 6.86
N ILE A 96 8.45 -1.36 6.18
CA ILE A 96 9.72 -0.97 5.54
C ILE A 96 10.82 -0.82 6.59
N ARG A 97 10.55 -0.09 7.68
CA ARG A 97 11.55 0.15 8.75
C ARG A 97 11.96 -1.16 9.41
N SER A 98 11.00 -2.00 9.77
CA SER A 98 11.26 -3.29 10.41
C SER A 98 12.06 -4.20 9.49
N TYR A 99 11.65 -4.33 8.22
CA TYR A 99 12.36 -5.18 7.26
C TYR A 99 13.78 -4.67 6.96
N ALA A 100 13.96 -3.37 6.78
CA ALA A 100 15.28 -2.78 6.56
C ALA A 100 16.21 -2.95 7.78
N ALA A 101 15.68 -2.93 9.00
CA ALA A 101 16.45 -3.20 10.21
C ALA A 101 16.86 -4.68 10.31
N SER A 102 15.97 -5.60 9.96
CA SER A 102 16.23 -7.05 9.96
C SER A 102 17.14 -7.50 8.81
N CYS A 103 16.99 -6.88 7.64
CA CYS A 103 17.59 -7.28 6.37
C CYS A 103 18.23 -6.06 5.66
N PRO A 104 19.32 -5.48 6.20
CA PRO A 104 19.88 -4.21 5.72
C PRO A 104 20.40 -4.26 4.28
N ASP A 105 20.80 -5.43 3.80
CA ASP A 105 21.32 -5.62 2.44
C ASP A 105 20.22 -5.94 1.41
N SER A 106 19.03 -6.32 1.87
CA SER A 106 17.93 -6.69 0.99
C SER A 106 17.37 -5.47 0.25
N LYS A 107 16.80 -5.73 -0.93
CA LYS A 107 16.10 -4.72 -1.72
C LYS A 107 14.61 -4.82 -1.45
N ILE A 108 13.95 -3.69 -1.20
CA ILE A 108 12.51 -3.63 -0.98
C ILE A 108 11.83 -3.14 -2.26
N PHE A 109 10.78 -3.83 -2.67
CA PHE A 109 9.87 -3.42 -3.73
C PHE A 109 8.51 -3.13 -3.12
N VAL A 110 7.98 -1.92 -3.34
CA VAL A 110 6.65 -1.55 -2.84
C VAL A 110 5.70 -1.40 -4.02
N HIS A 111 4.53 -2.03 -3.93
CA HIS A 111 3.48 -1.92 -4.94
C HIS A 111 2.14 -1.59 -4.28
N GLY A 112 1.65 -0.38 -4.53
CA GLY A 112 0.30 0.04 -4.15
C GLY A 112 -0.65 0.07 -5.35
N TYR A 113 -1.90 -0.31 -5.13
CA TYR A 113 -2.95 -0.28 -6.13
C TYR A 113 -4.16 0.52 -5.62
N SER A 114 -4.66 1.46 -6.43
CA SER A 114 -5.87 2.25 -6.16
C SER A 114 -5.79 3.10 -4.88
N LEU A 115 -6.32 2.61 -3.75
CA LEU A 115 -6.44 3.33 -2.47
C LEU A 115 -5.13 3.93 -1.97
N MET A 116 -4.01 3.30 -2.34
CA MET A 116 -2.71 3.70 -1.88
C MET A 116 -2.04 4.69 -2.85
N TYR A 117 -1.43 5.74 -2.29
CA TYR A 117 -0.72 6.81 -2.99
C TYR A 117 -1.61 7.77 -3.76
N PRO A 118 -2.42 8.58 -3.06
CA PRO A 118 -3.14 9.65 -3.72
C PRO A 118 -2.13 10.67 -4.27
N ARG A 119 -2.28 11.06 -5.54
CA ARG A 119 -1.35 11.96 -6.28
C ARG A 119 -1.47 13.43 -5.82
N ILE A 120 -1.63 13.67 -4.51
CA ILE A 120 -1.94 14.98 -3.93
C ILE A 120 -0.68 15.86 -3.87
N HIS A 121 0.48 15.26 -3.57
CA HIS A 121 1.78 15.94 -3.45
C HIS A 121 2.90 15.11 -4.11
N PRO A 122 2.89 14.96 -5.44
CA PRO A 122 3.92 14.18 -6.14
C PRO A 122 5.34 14.73 -5.92
N GLU A 123 5.48 16.02 -5.64
CA GLU A 123 6.76 16.68 -5.36
C GLU A 123 7.47 16.12 -4.12
N TRP A 124 6.73 15.58 -3.14
CA TRP A 124 7.34 14.92 -1.99
C TRP A 124 8.05 13.61 -2.35
N CYS A 125 7.74 13.06 -3.52
CA CYS A 125 8.36 11.86 -4.05
C CYS A 125 9.54 12.16 -4.99
N ASP A 126 9.89 13.42 -5.25
CA ASP A 126 10.98 13.81 -6.15
C ASP A 126 12.32 13.10 -5.84
N PRO A 127 12.75 12.95 -4.56
CA PRO A 127 13.97 12.20 -4.24
C PRO A 127 13.94 10.73 -4.68
N PHE A 128 12.74 10.18 -4.87
CA PHE A 128 12.50 8.80 -5.25
C PHE A 128 12.00 8.66 -6.69
N ALA A 129 11.91 9.75 -7.47
CA ALA A 129 11.29 9.74 -8.80
C ALA A 129 11.89 8.68 -9.74
N ALA A 130 13.22 8.48 -9.70
CA ALA A 130 13.90 7.46 -10.50
C ALA A 130 13.58 6.00 -10.07
N SER A 131 13.04 5.82 -8.87
CA SER A 131 12.64 4.53 -8.29
C SER A 131 11.12 4.34 -8.27
N ILE A 132 10.35 5.25 -8.86
CA ILE A 132 8.89 5.19 -8.90
C ILE A 132 8.42 4.99 -10.34
N ARG A 133 7.46 4.09 -10.52
CA ARG A 133 6.69 3.91 -11.76
C ARG A 133 5.22 3.96 -11.38
N SER A 134 4.47 4.89 -11.96
CA SER A 134 3.07 5.14 -11.59
C SER A 134 2.19 5.16 -12.83
N TYR A 135 1.25 4.22 -12.91
CA TYR A 135 0.34 4.05 -14.05
C TYR A 135 -0.97 4.79 -13.80
N CYS A 136 -1.47 5.46 -14.83
CA CYS A 136 -2.76 6.12 -14.83
C CYS A 136 -3.17 6.36 -16.28
N ASP A 137 -4.22 5.69 -16.72
CA ASP A 137 -4.67 5.73 -18.10
C ASP A 137 -5.84 6.70 -18.26
N GLU A 138 -5.98 7.25 -19.46
CA GLU A 138 -7.14 8.04 -19.81
C GLU A 138 -8.43 7.25 -19.56
N GLY A 139 -9.40 7.89 -18.91
CA GLY A 139 -10.65 7.28 -18.50
C GLY A 139 -10.62 6.60 -17.12
N ASP A 140 -9.46 6.52 -16.44
CA ASP A 140 -9.44 6.22 -15.01
C ASP A 140 -9.67 7.48 -14.20
N MET A 141 -10.87 7.60 -13.68
CA MET A 141 -11.31 8.80 -13.02
C MET A 141 -10.96 8.84 -11.53
N GLU A 142 -10.36 7.79 -10.95
CA GLU A 142 -9.79 7.80 -9.59
C GLU A 142 -8.39 8.40 -9.59
N CYS A 143 -7.62 8.21 -10.67
CA CYS A 143 -6.27 8.76 -10.79
C CYS A 143 -6.17 9.99 -11.71
N CYS A 144 -7.09 10.17 -12.67
CA CYS A 144 -7.12 11.32 -13.59
C CYS A 144 -8.09 12.43 -13.17
N LEU A 145 -9.19 12.14 -12.44
CA LEU A 145 -10.24 13.13 -12.15
C LEU A 145 -10.51 13.27 -10.64
N ARG A 146 -11.06 14.42 -10.26
CA ARG A 146 -11.42 14.71 -8.86
C ARG A 146 -12.77 14.09 -8.44
N PHE A 147 -13.63 13.74 -9.40
CA PHE A 147 -14.99 13.21 -9.16
C PHE A 147 -15.39 12.21 -10.28
N PRO A 148 -15.28 10.89 -10.03
CA PRO A 148 -15.57 9.86 -11.04
C PRO A 148 -17.08 9.50 -11.15
N PRO A 149 -17.65 9.34 -12.35
CA PRO A 149 -18.87 8.56 -12.58
C PRO A 149 -18.72 7.06 -12.23
N PRO A 150 -19.82 6.34 -12.00
CA PRO A 150 -19.83 5.03 -11.34
C PRO A 150 -19.17 3.89 -12.14
N THR A 151 -18.98 4.03 -13.45
CA THR A 151 -18.28 3.04 -14.26
C THR A 151 -16.82 3.47 -14.46
N ASN A 152 -15.89 2.78 -13.80
CA ASN A 152 -14.46 3.03 -13.93
C ASN A 152 -13.69 1.79 -14.42
N PRO A 153 -13.91 1.36 -15.68
CA PRO A 153 -13.28 0.15 -16.19
C PRO A 153 -11.76 0.29 -16.34
N ALA A 154 -11.26 1.48 -16.68
CA ALA A 154 -9.82 1.72 -16.84
C ALA A 154 -9.06 1.45 -15.53
N HIS A 155 -9.63 1.83 -14.40
CA HIS A 155 -9.04 1.61 -13.08
C HIS A 155 -8.78 0.15 -12.76
N TRP A 156 -9.66 -0.75 -13.20
CA TRP A 156 -9.62 -2.17 -12.82
C TRP A 156 -8.65 -2.98 -13.68
N LEU A 157 -8.17 -2.40 -14.78
CA LEU A 157 -7.41 -3.11 -15.80
C LEU A 157 -5.89 -3.03 -15.63
N TYR A 158 -5.36 -2.19 -14.72
CA TYR A 158 -3.91 -2.00 -14.62
C TYR A 158 -3.16 -3.27 -14.26
N ILE A 159 -3.71 -4.10 -13.38
CA ILE A 159 -3.10 -5.37 -13.01
C ILE A 159 -2.98 -6.27 -14.25
N PHE A 160 -3.94 -6.25 -15.17
CA PHE A 160 -3.84 -7.04 -16.39
C PHE A 160 -2.93 -6.38 -17.44
N ARG A 161 -2.92 -5.04 -17.51
CA ARG A 161 -2.21 -4.28 -18.54
C ARG A 161 -0.72 -4.12 -18.25
N TYR A 162 -0.34 -3.90 -16.99
CA TYR A 162 0.98 -3.43 -16.61
C TYR A 162 1.80 -4.38 -15.75
N ASN A 163 1.26 -5.54 -15.35
CA ASN A 163 1.99 -6.49 -14.52
C ASN A 163 3.39 -6.83 -15.06
N MET A 164 3.52 -7.04 -16.36
CA MET A 164 4.84 -7.30 -16.96
C MET A 164 5.76 -6.08 -16.93
N ASP A 165 5.26 -4.87 -17.19
CA ASP A 165 6.06 -3.62 -17.10
C ASP A 165 6.52 -3.38 -15.66
N VAL A 166 5.68 -3.67 -14.66
CA VAL A 166 6.03 -3.61 -13.24
C VAL A 166 7.23 -4.50 -12.95
N ILE A 167 7.21 -5.76 -13.39
CA ILE A 167 8.31 -6.70 -13.14
C ILE A 167 9.58 -6.28 -13.87
N GLN A 168 9.47 -5.85 -15.13
CA GLN A 168 10.60 -5.35 -15.92
C GLN A 168 11.22 -4.10 -15.26
N PHE A 169 10.40 -3.19 -14.74
CA PHE A 169 10.87 -2.03 -14.00
C PHE A 169 11.65 -2.45 -12.75
N VAL A 170 11.13 -3.38 -11.95
CA VAL A 170 11.83 -3.87 -10.75
C VAL A 170 13.16 -4.53 -11.11
N GLN A 171 13.18 -5.42 -12.10
CA GLN A 171 14.41 -6.07 -12.56
C GLN A 171 15.45 -5.04 -13.05
N LYS A 172 15.02 -4.02 -13.79
CA LYS A 172 15.89 -2.93 -14.24
C LYS A 172 16.49 -2.17 -13.05
N ARG A 173 15.70 -1.84 -12.03
CA ARG A 173 16.19 -1.14 -10.83
C ARG A 173 17.15 -2.02 -10.03
N LEU A 174 16.87 -3.30 -9.87
CA LEU A 174 17.77 -4.24 -9.19
C LEU A 174 19.13 -4.33 -9.88
N ASN A 175 19.14 -4.49 -11.19
CA ASN A 175 20.38 -4.60 -11.96
C ASN A 175 21.22 -3.33 -11.88
N ALA A 176 20.58 -2.15 -11.88
CA ALA A 176 21.27 -0.87 -11.72
C ALA A 176 21.86 -0.63 -10.31
N THR A 177 21.43 -1.40 -9.29
CA THR A 177 21.98 -1.31 -7.93
C THR A 177 23.06 -2.34 -7.63
N ARG A 178 23.30 -3.29 -8.55
CA ARG A 178 24.34 -4.32 -8.45
C ARG A 178 25.65 -3.91 -9.14
N SER A 179 25.62 -2.84 -9.93
CA SER A 179 26.76 -2.21 -10.60
C SER A 179 27.35 -1.09 -9.74
#